data_AF-T1A7A5-F1
#
_entry.id   AF-T1A7A5-F1
#
_cell.length_a   1.000
_cell.length_b   1.000
_cell.length_c   1.000
_cell.angle_alpha   90.00
_cell.angle_beta   90.00
_cell.angle_gamma   90.00
#
_symmetry.space_group_name_H-M   'P 1'
#
loop_
_entity.id
_entity.type
_entity.pdbx_description
1 polymer ?
#
loop_
_entity_poly.entity_id
_entity_poly.type
_entity_poly.pdbx_seq_one_letter_code
_entity_poly.pdbx_strand_id
1 'polypeptide(L)'
;FIDMDSPKHQREVEDRLKDALRHDRARVQIGRISRFGLLEMSRQRLRPSLGESTQIVCPRCEGHGRIRGVESLSLSTLRLVEEHAMKESTGQVLVQAPPAVANYLLNEKRAAVVEIEMRHKVHVVVVADENLETPHLEITRLRDSDMGEHV
;
A
#
# COMPACT_ATOMS: atom_id res chain seq x y z
N PHE A 1 -1.72 -19.72 -18.80
CA PHE A 1 -0.71 -20.11 -19.82
C PHE A 1 -0.73 -19.09 -20.93
N ILE A 2 0.23 -19.11 -21.86
CA ILE A 2 0.08 -18.34 -23.11
C ILE A 2 -1.18 -18.86 -23.83
N ASP A 3 -1.94 -17.97 -24.46
CA ASP A 3 -3.19 -18.34 -25.14
C ASP A 3 -2.94 -19.34 -26.28
N MET A 4 -3.88 -20.28 -26.42
CA MET A 4 -3.84 -21.36 -27.40
C MET A 4 -5.20 -21.50 -28.06
N ASP A 5 -5.26 -21.29 -29.38
CA ASP A 5 -6.52 -21.42 -30.15
C ASP A 5 -7.04 -22.86 -30.20
N SER A 6 -6.12 -23.83 -30.21
CA SER A 6 -6.46 -25.25 -30.31
C SER A 6 -6.71 -25.86 -28.92
N PRO A 7 -7.90 -26.46 -28.66
CA PRO A 7 -8.17 -27.21 -27.44
C PRO A 7 -7.24 -28.42 -27.27
N LYS A 8 -6.65 -28.91 -28.36
CA LYS A 8 -5.68 -30.00 -28.31
C LYS A 8 -4.40 -29.57 -27.58
N HIS A 9 -3.87 -28.39 -27.90
CA HIS A 9 -2.66 -27.88 -27.26
C HIS A 9 -2.90 -27.60 -25.77
N GLN A 10 -4.10 -27.13 -25.41
CA GLN A 10 -4.49 -26.95 -24.01
C GLN A 10 -4.42 -28.28 -23.23
N ARG A 11 -4.97 -29.36 -23.78
CA ARG A 11 -4.91 -30.71 -23.17
C ARG A 11 -3.47 -31.22 -23.06
N GLU A 12 -2.67 -31.04 -24.10
CA GLU A 12 -1.26 -31.45 -24.09
C GLU A 12 -0.48 -30.74 -22.97
N VAL A 13 -0.74 -29.46 -22.71
CA VAL A 13 -0.15 -28.71 -21.60
C VAL A 13 -0.64 -29.22 -20.23
N GLU A 14 -1.95 -29.47 -20.09
CA GLU A 14 -2.54 -30.03 -18.87
C GLU A 14 -1.96 -31.40 -18.53
N ASP A 15 -1.90 -32.32 -19.50
CA ASP A 15 -1.35 -33.67 -19.34
C ASP A 15 0.14 -33.60 -19.01
N ARG A 16 0.90 -32.73 -19.69
CA ARG A 16 2.33 -32.55 -19.41
C ARG A 16 2.58 -32.07 -17.98
N LEU A 17 1.76 -31.15 -17.48
CA LEU A 17 1.85 -30.65 -16.10
C LEU A 17 1.51 -31.75 -15.09
N LYS A 18 0.47 -32.54 -15.37
CA LYS A 18 0.05 -33.68 -14.54
C LYS A 18 1.16 -34.73 -14.44
N ASP A 19 1.81 -35.05 -15.56
CA ASP A 19 2.92 -35.99 -15.59
C ASP A 19 4.16 -35.45 -14.84
N ALA A 20 4.46 -34.16 -14.98
CA ALA A 20 5.57 -33.53 -14.26
C ALA A 20 5.39 -33.58 -12.74
N LEU A 21 4.15 -33.50 -12.26
CA LEU A 21 3.82 -33.50 -10.83
C LEU A 21 3.54 -34.90 -10.27
N ARG A 22 3.60 -35.95 -11.09
CA ARG A 22 3.32 -37.34 -10.67
C ARG A 22 4.23 -37.84 -9.53
N HIS A 23 5.45 -37.34 -9.47
CA HIS A 23 6.46 -37.72 -8.47
C HIS A 23 6.50 -36.77 -7.26
N ASP A 24 5.63 -35.75 -7.21
CA ASP A 24 5.51 -34.89 -6.04
C ASP A 24 4.94 -35.70 -4.86
N ARG A 25 5.55 -35.53 -3.69
CA ARG A 25 5.13 -36.20 -2.45
C ARG A 25 3.84 -35.59 -1.88
N ALA A 26 3.56 -34.32 -2.19
CA ALA A 26 2.35 -33.66 -1.75
C ALA A 26 1.17 -34.07 -2.65
N ARG A 27 -0.03 -34.19 -2.06
CA ARG A 27 -1.24 -34.34 -2.88
C ARG A 27 -1.45 -33.08 -3.71
N VAL A 28 -1.54 -33.22 -5.03
CA VAL A 28 -1.83 -32.13 -5.96
C VAL A 28 -3.16 -32.39 -6.66
N GLN A 29 -4.00 -31.37 -6.78
CA GLN A 29 -5.18 -31.38 -7.65
C GLN A 29 -4.99 -30.32 -8.73
N ILE A 30 -5.23 -30.70 -9.98
CA ILE A 30 -5.03 -29.85 -11.15
C ILE A 30 -6.39 -29.72 -11.84
N GLY A 31 -6.83 -28.47 -12.06
CA GLY A 31 -8.02 -28.15 -12.84
C GLY A 31 -7.74 -28.14 -14.35
N ARG A 32 -8.71 -27.67 -15.13
CA ARG A 32 -8.52 -27.38 -16.55
C ARG A 32 -8.18 -25.92 -16.77
N ILE A 33 -7.64 -25.59 -17.94
CA ILE A 33 -7.50 -24.21 -18.39
C ILE A 33 -8.90 -23.60 -18.53
N SER A 34 -9.13 -22.52 -17.78
CA SER A 34 -10.35 -21.73 -17.77
C SER A 34 -10.57 -21.02 -19.11
N ARG A 35 -11.80 -20.55 -19.35
CA ARG A 35 -12.11 -19.64 -20.46
C ARG A 35 -11.25 -18.37 -20.45
N PHE A 36 -10.72 -17.99 -19.29
CA PHE A 36 -9.80 -16.85 -19.14
C PHE A 36 -8.32 -17.22 -19.31
N GLY A 37 -7.98 -18.44 -19.75
CA GLY A 37 -6.58 -18.88 -19.96
C GLY A 37 -5.81 -19.22 -18.67
N LEU A 38 -6.48 -19.19 -17.52
CA LEU A 38 -5.92 -19.52 -16.21
C LEU A 38 -6.05 -21.01 -15.89
N LEU A 39 -5.02 -21.62 -15.32
CA LEU A 39 -5.07 -22.99 -14.80
C LEU A 39 -4.98 -22.93 -13.28
N GLU A 40 -6.00 -23.46 -12.62
CA GLU A 40 -6.04 -23.55 -11.17
C GLU A 40 -5.47 -24.88 -10.69
N MET A 41 -4.68 -24.85 -9.63
CA MET A 41 -4.18 -26.04 -8.98
C MET A 41 -4.09 -25.84 -7.47
N SER A 42 -4.34 -26.90 -6.72
CA SER A 42 -4.12 -26.95 -5.27
C SER A 42 -3.02 -27.95 -4.97
N ARG A 43 -2.12 -27.59 -4.04
CA ARG A 43 -1.03 -28.45 -3.58
C ARG A 43 -1.04 -28.51 -2.07
N GLN A 44 -1.06 -29.72 -1.51
CA GLN A 44 -1.05 -29.94 -0.08
C GLN A 44 0.21 -29.34 0.56
N ARG A 45 0.03 -28.54 1.60
CA ARG A 45 1.13 -27.96 2.38
C ARG A 45 1.67 -29.00 3.36
N LEU A 46 2.90 -29.45 3.15
CA LEU A 46 3.60 -30.39 4.04
C LEU A 46 4.52 -29.69 5.04
N ARG A 47 5.07 -28.53 4.66
CA ARG A 47 6.02 -27.71 5.42
C ARG A 47 5.81 -26.22 5.08
N PRO A 48 6.35 -25.30 5.89
CA PRO A 48 6.44 -23.90 5.49
C PRO A 48 7.12 -23.75 4.12
N SER A 49 6.70 -22.75 3.35
CA SER A 49 7.33 -22.45 2.07
C SER A 49 8.73 -21.86 2.26
N LEU A 50 9.54 -21.86 1.21
CA LEU A 50 10.86 -21.23 1.27
C LEU A 50 10.75 -19.74 1.60
N GLY A 51 9.78 -19.04 0.99
CA GLY A 51 9.53 -17.62 1.27
C GLY A 51 9.21 -17.37 2.74
N GLU A 52 8.31 -18.16 3.33
CA GLU A 52 7.99 -18.06 4.76
C GLU A 52 9.19 -18.38 5.67
N SER A 53 10.12 -19.23 5.23
CA SER A 53 11.25 -19.66 6.06
C SER A 53 12.47 -18.76 5.94
N THR A 54 12.61 -18.01 4.84
CA THR A 54 13.85 -17.29 4.50
C THR A 54 13.66 -15.81 4.21
N GLN A 55 12.41 -15.36 4.01
CA GLN A 55 12.12 -13.99 3.57
C GLN A 55 11.27 -13.27 4.61
N ILE A 56 11.43 -11.95 4.67
CA ILE A 56 10.56 -11.04 5.41
C ILE A 56 9.65 -10.29 4.43
N VAL A 57 8.51 -9.81 4.93
CA VAL A 57 7.65 -8.91 4.17
C VAL A 57 8.41 -7.59 3.93
N CYS A 58 8.32 -7.05 2.71
CA CYS A 58 8.97 -5.78 2.37
C CYS A 58 8.48 -4.66 3.32
N PRO A 59 9.37 -4.01 4.10
CA PRO A 59 8.97 -3.02 5.10
C PRO A 59 8.43 -1.72 4.48
N ARG A 60 8.68 -1.50 3.18
CA ARG A 60 8.23 -0.29 2.47
C ARG A 60 6.83 -0.43 1.89
N CYS A 61 6.53 -1.54 1.21
CA CYS A 61 5.23 -1.73 0.57
C CYS A 61 4.34 -2.75 1.29
N GLU A 62 4.81 -3.33 2.40
CA GLU A 62 4.08 -4.34 3.18
C GLU A 62 3.59 -5.53 2.33
N GLY A 63 4.36 -5.89 1.31
CA GLY A 63 4.02 -6.99 0.39
C GLY A 63 3.08 -6.63 -0.76
N HIS A 64 2.64 -5.37 -0.90
CA HIS A 64 1.76 -4.94 -2.00
C HIS A 64 2.43 -4.91 -3.37
N GLY A 65 3.77 -4.83 -3.42
CA GLY A 65 4.56 -4.79 -4.66
C GLY A 65 4.49 -3.48 -5.45
N ARG A 66 3.78 -2.47 -4.92
CA ARG A 66 3.69 -1.11 -5.48
C ARG A 66 3.48 -0.09 -4.36
N ILE A 67 3.93 1.14 -4.59
CA ILE A 67 3.76 2.28 -3.68
C ILE A 67 3.01 3.40 -4.39
N ARG A 68 2.29 4.22 -3.65
CA ARG A 68 1.60 5.38 -4.21
C ARG A 68 2.64 6.44 -4.63
N GLY A 69 2.38 7.12 -5.76
CA GLY A 69 3.16 8.27 -6.18
C GLY A 69 3.00 9.46 -5.23
N VAL A 70 3.92 10.41 -5.30
CA VAL A 70 3.99 11.57 -4.38
C VAL A 70 2.71 12.40 -4.44
N GLU A 71 2.17 12.64 -5.63
CA GLU A 71 0.97 13.44 -5.85
C GLU A 71 -0.27 12.73 -5.25
N SER A 72 -0.40 11.43 -5.52
CA SER A 72 -1.50 10.62 -5.00
C SER A 72 -1.45 10.52 -3.48
N LEU A 73 -0.26 10.32 -2.91
CA LEU A 73 -0.05 10.27 -1.48
C LEU A 73 -0.37 11.62 -0.84
N SER A 74 0.15 12.72 -1.38
CA SER A 74 -0.08 14.07 -0.87
C SER A 74 -1.57 14.45 -0.86
N LEU A 75 -2.31 14.12 -1.93
CA LEU A 75 -3.76 14.34 -1.97
C LEU A 75 -4.51 13.51 -0.92
N SER A 76 -4.06 12.28 -0.67
CA SER A 76 -4.61 11.45 0.41
C SER A 76 -4.28 12.05 1.78
N THR A 77 -3.07 12.58 1.97
CA THR A 77 -2.63 13.25 3.20
C THR A 77 -3.46 14.49 3.48
N LEU A 78 -3.74 15.34 2.48
CA LEU A 78 -4.59 16.53 2.66
C LEU A 78 -5.98 16.18 3.18
N ARG A 79 -6.59 15.09 2.68
CA ARG A 79 -7.90 14.63 3.16
C ARG A 79 -7.83 14.19 4.62
N LEU A 80 -6.77 13.48 5.01
CA LEU A 80 -6.57 13.07 6.40
C LEU A 80 -6.33 14.30 7.31
N VAL A 81 -5.55 15.27 6.84
CA VAL A 81 -5.34 16.54 7.56
C VAL A 81 -6.65 17.27 7.77
N GLU A 82 -7.49 17.39 6.74
CA GLU A 82 -8.81 18.00 6.84
C GLU A 82 -9.71 17.22 7.82
N GLU A 83 -9.71 15.89 7.77
CA GLU A 83 -10.44 15.05 8.72
C GLU A 83 -10.00 15.29 10.17
N HIS A 84 -8.69 15.43 10.42
CA HIS A 84 -8.16 15.74 11.75
C HIS A 84 -8.52 17.17 12.18
N ALA A 85 -8.49 18.13 11.26
CA ALA A 85 -8.87 19.53 11.48
C ALA A 85 -10.36 19.70 11.80
N MET A 86 -11.24 18.85 11.25
CA MET A 86 -12.68 18.86 11.50
C MET A 86 -13.08 18.43 12.91
N LYS A 87 -12.20 17.76 13.66
CA LYS A 87 -12.53 17.27 15.00
C LYS A 87 -12.53 18.41 16.02
N GLU A 88 -13.46 18.40 16.97
CA GLU A 88 -13.60 19.44 18.00
C GLU A 88 -12.37 19.55 18.91
N SER A 89 -11.98 20.77 19.29
CA SER A 89 -10.80 21.09 20.12
C SER A 89 -9.47 20.68 19.48
N THR A 90 -9.30 20.98 18.19
CA THR A 90 -8.03 20.80 17.47
C THR A 90 -7.32 22.14 17.40
N GLY A 91 -6.15 22.25 18.02
CA GLY A 91 -5.32 23.45 17.90
C GLY A 91 -4.38 23.37 16.71
N GLN A 92 -3.76 22.21 16.53
CA GLN A 92 -2.77 21.99 15.49
C GLN A 92 -2.81 20.56 14.93
N VAL A 93 -2.51 20.43 13.64
CA VAL A 93 -2.29 19.15 12.96
C VAL A 93 -0.85 19.11 12.48
N LEU A 94 -0.06 18.20 13.04
CA LEU A 94 1.32 17.94 12.65
C LEU A 94 1.35 16.82 11.61
N VAL A 95 1.99 17.07 10.48
CA VAL A 95 2.21 16.10 9.40
C VAL A 95 3.71 15.86 9.27
N GLN A 96 4.18 14.68 9.63
CA GLN A 96 5.54 14.24 9.34
C GLN A 96 5.50 13.37 8.10
N ALA A 97 6.21 13.80 7.06
CA ALA A 97 6.17 13.14 5.77
C ALA A 97 7.57 13.07 5.12
N PRO A 98 7.78 12.14 4.18
CA PRO A 98 9.02 12.09 3.40
C PRO A 98 9.27 13.44 2.71
N PRO A 99 10.54 13.87 2.52
CA PRO A 99 10.86 15.20 1.99
C PRO A 99 10.17 15.53 0.67
N ALA A 100 10.04 14.55 -0.23
CA ALA A 100 9.35 14.74 -1.51
C ALA A 100 7.85 15.07 -1.34
N VAL A 101 7.19 14.44 -0.36
CA VAL A 101 5.76 14.67 -0.04
C VAL A 101 5.58 16.01 0.67
N ALA A 102 6.44 16.30 1.65
CA ALA A 102 6.42 17.58 2.36
C ALA A 102 6.64 18.76 1.40
N ASN A 103 7.60 18.65 0.49
CA ASN A 103 7.87 19.65 -0.54
C ASN A 103 6.64 19.86 -1.44
N TYR A 104 6.00 18.78 -1.87
CA TYR A 104 4.81 18.84 -2.72
C TYR A 104 3.60 19.49 -2.00
N LEU A 105 3.42 19.18 -0.72
CA LEU A 105 2.37 19.78 0.11
C LEU A 105 2.57 21.29 0.29
N LEU A 106 3.81 21.71 0.53
CA LEU A 106 4.15 23.10 0.85
C LEU A 106 4.31 24.01 -0.38
N ASN A 107 4.48 23.46 -1.58
CA ASN A 107 4.60 24.23 -2.83
C ASN A 107 3.35 24.07 -3.70
N GLU A 108 3.17 22.91 -4.32
CA GLU A 108 2.10 22.65 -5.29
C GLU A 108 0.71 22.63 -4.64
N LYS A 109 0.62 22.21 -3.38
CA LYS A 109 -0.64 22.17 -2.61
C LYS A 109 -0.72 23.20 -1.50
N ARG A 110 0.14 24.22 -1.53
CA ARG A 110 0.15 25.31 -0.55
C ARG A 110 -1.22 25.95 -0.36
N ALA A 111 -1.91 26.24 -1.46
CA ALA A 111 -3.23 26.86 -1.42
C ALA A 111 -4.28 25.98 -0.72
N ALA A 112 -4.21 24.66 -0.91
CA ALA A 112 -5.13 23.73 -0.27
C ALA A 112 -4.86 23.60 1.24
N VAL A 113 -3.59 23.60 1.65
CA VAL A 113 -3.23 23.62 3.08
C VAL A 113 -3.77 24.88 3.75
N VAL A 114 -3.54 26.05 3.15
CA VAL A 114 -4.03 27.34 3.67
C VAL A 114 -5.56 27.39 3.73
N GLU A 115 -6.25 26.80 2.75
CA GLU A 115 -7.71 26.72 2.76
C GLU A 115 -8.23 25.90 3.96
N ILE A 116 -7.59 24.77 4.26
CA ILE A 116 -7.93 23.94 5.44
C ILE A 116 -7.71 24.74 6.73
N GLU A 117 -6.57 25.43 6.86
CA GLU A 117 -6.26 26.26 8.03
C GLU A 117 -7.31 27.36 8.24
N MET A 118 -7.68 28.09 7.19
CA MET A 118 -8.67 29.16 7.26
C MET A 118 -10.08 28.66 7.58
N ARG A 119 -10.48 27.53 6.97
CA ARG A 119 -11.82 26.96 7.13
C ARG A 119 -12.06 26.42 8.54
N HIS A 120 -11.07 25.74 9.09
CA HIS A 120 -11.18 25.06 10.39
C HIS A 120 -10.57 25.84 11.55
N LYS A 121 -9.89 26.97 11.27
CA LYS A 121 -9.16 27.78 12.27
C LYS A 121 -8.14 26.95 13.07
N VAL A 122 -7.45 26.04 12.39
CA VAL A 122 -6.39 25.21 12.95
C VAL A 122 -5.07 25.51 12.25
N HIS A 123 -3.95 25.27 12.93
CA HIS A 123 -2.64 25.34 12.29
C HIS A 123 -2.22 23.99 11.72
N VAL A 124 -1.73 23.96 10.49
CA VAL A 124 -1.18 22.76 9.87
C VAL A 124 0.33 22.90 9.75
N VAL A 125 1.06 22.07 10.49
CA VAL A 125 2.52 22.04 10.45
C VAL A 125 2.96 20.84 9.64
N VAL A 126 3.69 21.07 8.55
CA VAL A 126 4.28 20.01 7.74
C VAL A 126 5.78 19.97 7.98
N VAL A 127 6.27 18.84 8.47
CA VAL A 127 7.69 18.58 8.73
C VAL A 127 8.19 17.51 7.76
N ALA A 128 9.30 17.82 7.08
CA ALA A 128 10.02 16.85 6.29
C ALA A 128 10.87 15.97 7.23
N ASP A 129 10.69 14.65 7.17
CA ASP A 129 11.47 13.69 7.95
C ASP A 129 12.21 12.75 7.00
N GLU A 130 13.55 12.79 7.05
CA GLU A 130 14.42 11.94 6.21
C GLU A 130 14.38 10.47 6.61
N ASN A 131 13.90 10.14 7.81
CA ASN A 131 13.73 8.76 8.26
C ASN A 131 12.46 8.11 7.69
N LEU A 132 11.57 8.91 7.09
CA LEU A 132 10.33 8.42 6.48
C LEU A 132 10.51 8.24 4.97
N GLU A 133 10.14 7.06 4.48
CA GLU A 133 10.05 6.76 3.05
C GLU A 133 8.61 6.52 2.63
N THR A 134 8.27 6.93 1.40
CA THR A 134 6.94 6.63 0.81
C THR A 134 6.66 5.12 0.86
N PRO A 135 5.48 4.69 1.32
CA PRO A 135 4.27 5.47 1.56
C PRO A 135 4.08 5.96 3.01
N HIS A 136 5.06 5.74 3.89
CA HIS A 136 4.94 6.01 5.33
C HIS A 136 4.92 7.50 5.63
N LEU A 137 4.00 7.91 6.49
CA LEU A 137 3.84 9.26 7.01
C LEU A 137 3.08 9.19 8.33
N GLU A 138 3.24 10.21 9.16
CA GLU A 138 2.57 10.31 10.45
C GLU A 138 1.76 11.61 10.50
N ILE A 139 0.53 11.53 10.99
CA ILE A 139 -0.35 12.68 11.19
C ILE A 139 -0.80 12.68 12.64
N THR A 140 -0.31 13.67 13.38
CA THR A 140 -0.60 13.82 14.80
C THR A 140 -1.49 15.04 15.00
N ARG A 141 -2.57 14.86 15.73
CA ARG A 141 -3.47 15.94 16.13
C ARG A 141 -3.11 16.41 17.54
N LEU A 142 -2.88 17.69 17.70
CA LEU A 142 -2.66 18.36 18.98
C LEU A 142 -3.93 19.13 19.37
N ARG A 143 -4.40 18.91 20.60
CA ARG A 143 -5.56 19.62 21.12
C ARG A 143 -5.16 20.98 21.68
N ASP A 144 -6.09 21.92 21.71
CA ASP A 144 -5.86 23.25 22.30
C ASP A 144 -5.39 23.15 23.76
N SER A 145 -5.87 22.14 24.51
CA SER A 145 -5.45 21.86 25.88
C SER A 145 -3.98 21.46 26.01
N ASP A 146 -3.41 20.87 24.96
CA ASP A 146 -2.07 20.30 24.95
C ASP A 146 -1.05 21.33 24.41
N MET A 147 -1.52 22.43 23.83
CA MET A 147 -0.70 23.53 23.32
C MET A 147 -0.33 24.56 24.41
N GLY A 148 -0.18 24.13 25.66
CA GLY A 148 0.16 24.99 26.78
C GLY A 148 1.48 25.74 26.59
N GLU A 149 1.39 27.08 26.58
CA GLU A 149 2.46 28.07 26.77
C GLU A 149 3.81 27.83 26.06
N HIS A 150 3.83 27.96 24.74
CA HIS A 150 4.99 28.57 24.08
C HIS A 150 4.55 29.85 23.38
N VAL A 151 4.68 30.94 24.17
CA VAL A 151 4.64 32.35 23.74
C VAL A 151 5.63 32.60 22.61
#